data_AF-S1P1M0-F1
#
_entry.id   AF-S1P1M0-F1
#
_cell.length_a   1.000
_cell.length_b   1.000
_cell.length_c   1.000
_cell.angle_alpha   90.00
_cell.angle_beta   90.00
_cell.angle_gamma   90.00
#
_symmetry.space_group_name_H-M   'P 1'
#
loop_
_entity.id
_entity.type
_entity.pdbx_description
1 polymer ?
#
loop_
_entity_poly.entity_id
_entity_poly.type
_entity_poly.pdbx_seq_one_letter_code
_entity_poly.pdbx_strand_id
1 'polypeptide(L)'
;MIKILQQRDLNLNQIRTSASGSTAAYTQVVQEIIQNVQVSGDEALKEYTKKFDGAALTTFKVTAAEIEAAITACDPAFLTVLKKAQRNIAAFHEKQKDNGFMLEKQGAIMGQRVIPLAKVGIYVPGGTAAYPSTVLMNVIPAKIAGVKKIVLVTPPQPDGTVTPAILAAAKIAGADEIYKVGGAQAVAALAYGTQTIPAVDKVTGPGNIYVATAKRLVYGKVDIDMIAGPSDILIIADKTAKPAYLAADLLAQAEHDVNAQAILVTTSQEIAEATAQEVRTQTANAPRREIMTASLKKNGCIIVVPNLAAAFEITDEVAPEHLELCIEEPFAALDAVKNAGSVFLGHHTPEVLGDYLAGPNHTLPTEGTARFYSPLSVADFQKRSSYLYYGKEALKDVSDDVILFAKTEGLFAHANSIKMRKGV
;
A
#
# COMPACT_ATOMS: atom_id res chain seq x y z
N MET A 1 -25.60 -13.54 7.43
CA MET A 1 -25.35 -13.35 8.87
C MET A 1 -23.93 -13.77 9.14
N ILE A 2 -23.17 -12.94 9.85
CA ILE A 2 -21.79 -13.24 10.24
C ILE A 2 -21.77 -14.48 11.15
N LYS A 3 -20.80 -15.38 10.95
CA LYS A 3 -20.70 -16.65 11.70
C LYS A 3 -19.96 -16.41 13.01
N ILE A 4 -20.42 -17.05 14.09
CA ILE A 4 -19.65 -17.13 15.35
C ILE A 4 -18.99 -18.52 15.39
N LEU A 5 -17.69 -18.55 15.59
CA LEU A 5 -16.84 -19.73 15.65
C LEU A 5 -16.19 -19.82 17.02
N GLN A 6 -16.02 -21.04 17.54
CA GLN A 6 -15.17 -21.29 18.71
C GLN A 6 -13.75 -21.59 18.22
N GLN A 7 -12.73 -21.24 18.99
CA GLN A 7 -11.32 -21.50 18.62
C GLN A 7 -11.06 -22.95 18.18
N ARG A 8 -11.69 -23.94 18.85
CA ARG A 8 -11.54 -25.36 18.53
C ARG A 8 -12.07 -25.76 17.14
N ASP A 9 -12.99 -24.97 16.59
CA ASP A 9 -13.65 -25.22 15.31
C ASP A 9 -12.99 -24.41 14.17
N LEU A 10 -11.90 -23.70 14.49
CA LEU A 10 -11.20 -22.80 13.58
C LEU A 10 -10.32 -23.57 12.59
N ASN A 11 -10.50 -23.32 11.30
CA ASN A 11 -9.56 -23.73 10.26
C ASN A 11 -8.83 -22.48 9.72
N LEU A 12 -7.63 -22.20 10.24
CA LEU A 12 -6.84 -21.03 9.87
C LEU A 12 -6.50 -20.97 8.37
N ASN A 13 -6.34 -22.12 7.71
CA ASN A 13 -6.10 -22.16 6.27
C ASN A 13 -7.29 -21.65 5.48
N GLN A 14 -8.52 -21.86 5.94
CA GLN A 14 -9.72 -21.33 5.29
C GLN A 14 -9.82 -19.80 5.43
N ILE A 15 -9.40 -19.25 6.58
CA ILE A 15 -9.39 -17.80 6.83
C ILE A 15 -8.37 -17.08 5.93
N ARG A 16 -7.18 -17.68 5.75
CA ARG A 16 -6.13 -17.16 4.86
C ARG A 16 -6.52 -17.24 3.38
N THR A 17 -7.09 -18.36 2.94
CA THR A 17 -7.36 -18.62 1.52
C THR A 17 -8.63 -17.96 0.99
N SER A 18 -9.57 -17.56 1.86
CA SER A 18 -10.81 -16.91 1.42
C SER A 18 -10.61 -15.54 0.77
N ALA A 19 -9.45 -14.89 0.98
CA ALA A 19 -9.12 -13.60 0.39
C ALA A 19 -8.38 -13.70 -0.97
N SER A 20 -7.68 -14.81 -1.27
CA SER A 20 -6.80 -14.86 -2.45
C SER A 20 -7.59 -14.91 -3.76
N GLY A 21 -7.69 -13.78 -4.44
CA GLY A 21 -8.11 -13.72 -5.85
C GLY A 21 -7.00 -14.27 -6.73
N SER A 22 -7.20 -15.42 -7.39
CA SER A 22 -6.16 -16.00 -8.26
C SER A 22 -5.89 -15.07 -9.45
N THR A 23 -4.73 -14.40 -9.46
CA THR A 23 -4.26 -13.60 -10.60
C THR A 23 -4.09 -14.44 -11.87
N ALA A 24 -3.97 -15.77 -11.74
CA ALA A 24 -3.74 -16.67 -12.86
C ALA A 24 -4.84 -16.57 -13.93
N ALA A 25 -6.11 -16.40 -13.51
CA ALA A 25 -7.24 -16.25 -14.43
C ALA A 25 -7.19 -14.94 -15.25
N TYR A 26 -6.52 -13.90 -14.74
CA TYR A 26 -6.43 -12.58 -15.37
C TYR A 26 -5.08 -12.32 -16.04
N THR A 27 -4.08 -13.17 -15.79
CA THR A 27 -2.69 -12.97 -16.20
C THR A 27 -2.57 -12.82 -17.71
N GLN A 28 -3.21 -13.70 -18.49
CA GLN A 28 -3.14 -13.64 -19.95
C GLN A 28 -3.72 -12.34 -20.49
N VAL A 29 -4.91 -11.94 -20.04
CA VAL A 29 -5.59 -10.70 -20.47
C VAL A 29 -4.73 -9.47 -20.16
N VAL A 30 -4.16 -9.42 -18.95
CA VAL A 30 -3.31 -8.30 -18.53
C VAL A 30 -2.01 -8.28 -19.32
N GLN A 31 -1.42 -9.44 -19.61
CA GLN A 31 -0.22 -9.54 -20.43
C GLN A 31 -0.44 -9.04 -21.86
N GLU A 32 -1.58 -9.37 -22.47
CA GLU A 32 -1.98 -8.86 -23.79
C GLU A 32 -2.13 -7.34 -23.77
N ILE A 33 -2.75 -6.77 -22.72
CA ILE A 33 -2.86 -5.31 -22.54
C ILE A 33 -1.47 -4.67 -22.44
N ILE A 34 -0.58 -5.23 -21.61
CA ILE A 34 0.78 -4.71 -21.43
C ILE A 34 1.54 -4.74 -22.76
N GLN A 35 1.48 -5.85 -23.50
CA GLN A 35 2.14 -5.99 -24.79
C GLN A 35 1.62 -4.98 -25.82
N ASN A 36 0.29 -4.78 -25.88
CA ASN A 36 -0.29 -3.80 -26.79
C ASN A 36 0.16 -2.37 -26.45
N VAL A 37 0.22 -2.00 -25.16
CA VAL A 37 0.74 -0.68 -24.75
C VAL A 37 2.21 -0.51 -25.12
N GLN A 38 3.04 -1.55 -25.00
CA GLN A 38 4.45 -1.49 -25.43
C GLN A 38 4.61 -1.25 -26.93
N VAL A 39 3.77 -1.86 -27.76
CA VAL A 39 3.85 -1.78 -29.23
C VAL A 39 3.19 -0.50 -29.75
N SER A 40 2.01 -0.17 -29.24
CA SER A 40 1.12 0.83 -29.81
C SER A 40 1.06 2.14 -29.01
N GLY A 41 1.64 2.18 -27.80
CA GLY A 41 1.72 3.37 -26.97
C GLY A 41 0.36 4.04 -26.71
N ASP A 42 0.29 5.35 -26.95
CA ASP A 42 -0.88 6.19 -26.75
C ASP A 42 -2.13 5.71 -27.50
N GLU A 43 -1.99 5.05 -28.66
CA GLU A 43 -3.15 4.54 -29.40
C GLU A 43 -3.85 3.39 -28.65
N ALA A 44 -3.07 2.48 -28.06
CA ALA A 44 -3.64 1.45 -27.17
C ALA A 44 -4.29 2.07 -25.93
N LEU A 45 -3.71 3.15 -25.39
CA LEU A 45 -4.32 3.86 -24.26
C LEU A 45 -5.67 4.47 -24.63
N LYS A 46 -5.82 5.09 -25.81
CA LYS A 46 -7.10 5.62 -26.30
C LYS A 46 -8.14 4.51 -26.44
N GLU A 47 -7.76 3.38 -27.01
CA GLU A 47 -8.65 2.23 -27.21
C GLU A 47 -9.16 1.68 -25.87
N TYR A 48 -8.26 1.39 -24.93
CA TYR A 48 -8.64 0.84 -23.63
C TYR A 48 -9.41 1.83 -22.76
N THR A 49 -9.06 3.12 -22.80
CA THR A 49 -9.81 4.17 -22.07
C THR A 49 -11.24 4.28 -22.59
N LYS A 50 -11.43 4.28 -23.91
CA LYS A 50 -12.77 4.27 -24.50
C LYS A 50 -13.55 2.98 -24.16
N LYS A 51 -12.88 1.83 -24.19
CA LYS A 51 -13.49 0.52 -23.95
C LYS A 51 -13.92 0.32 -22.49
N PHE A 52 -13.06 0.69 -21.54
CA PHE A 52 -13.27 0.38 -20.12
C PHE A 52 -13.85 1.55 -19.33
N ASP A 53 -13.46 2.79 -19.65
CA ASP A 53 -13.89 3.99 -18.95
C ASP A 53 -15.00 4.77 -19.70
N GLY A 54 -15.30 4.37 -20.95
CA GLY A 54 -16.33 5.01 -21.79
C GLY A 54 -15.91 6.37 -22.37
N ALA A 55 -14.68 6.83 -22.09
CA ALA A 55 -14.21 8.16 -22.43
C ALA A 55 -13.38 8.18 -23.73
N ALA A 56 -13.80 8.97 -24.70
CA ALA A 56 -13.04 9.24 -25.92
C ALA A 56 -12.13 10.46 -25.72
N LEU A 57 -10.90 10.24 -25.28
CA LEU A 57 -9.95 11.30 -24.99
C LEU A 57 -9.12 11.73 -26.21
N THR A 58 -8.93 13.03 -26.36
CA THR A 58 -7.96 13.62 -27.31
C THR A 58 -6.61 13.89 -26.65
N THR A 59 -6.60 14.18 -25.35
CA THR A 59 -5.40 14.36 -24.52
C THR A 59 -5.55 13.60 -23.21
N PHE A 60 -4.48 12.92 -22.80
CA PHE A 60 -4.41 12.27 -21.50
C PHE A 60 -4.02 13.23 -20.38
N LYS A 61 -3.13 14.19 -20.68
CA LYS A 61 -2.57 15.08 -19.66
C LYS A 61 -3.64 16.05 -19.19
N VAL A 62 -3.85 16.10 -17.88
CA VAL A 62 -4.70 17.12 -17.25
C VAL A 62 -3.99 18.46 -17.31
N THR A 63 -4.70 19.47 -17.78
CA THR A 63 -4.23 20.84 -17.93
C THR A 63 -4.30 21.62 -16.61
N ALA A 64 -3.52 22.70 -16.50
CA ALA A 64 -3.62 23.60 -15.36
C ALA A 64 -5.03 24.19 -15.20
N ALA A 65 -5.71 24.51 -16.31
CA ALA A 65 -7.07 25.02 -16.29
C ALA A 65 -8.09 24.01 -15.71
N GLU A 66 -7.97 22.71 -16.07
CA GLU A 66 -8.78 21.66 -15.46
C GLU A 66 -8.55 21.54 -13.95
N ILE A 67 -7.30 21.69 -13.49
CA ILE A 67 -6.97 21.64 -12.05
C ILE A 67 -7.57 22.83 -11.31
N GLU A 68 -7.43 24.05 -11.82
CA GLU A 68 -8.00 25.25 -11.17
C GLU A 68 -9.54 25.22 -11.14
N ALA A 69 -10.16 24.76 -12.23
CA ALA A 69 -11.61 24.56 -12.29
C ALA A 69 -12.09 23.53 -11.25
N ALA A 70 -11.37 22.41 -11.12
CA ALA A 70 -11.67 21.39 -10.13
C ALA A 70 -11.56 21.90 -8.69
N ILE A 71 -10.53 22.68 -8.37
CA ILE A 71 -10.37 23.28 -7.04
C ILE A 71 -11.51 24.24 -6.73
N THR A 72 -11.93 25.05 -7.72
CA THR A 72 -13.05 25.99 -7.57
C THR A 72 -14.38 25.26 -7.38
N ALA A 73 -14.54 24.08 -7.99
CA ALA A 73 -15.75 23.26 -7.86
C ALA A 73 -15.83 22.48 -6.53
N CYS A 74 -14.73 22.37 -5.77
CA CYS A 74 -14.74 21.70 -4.48
C CYS A 74 -15.38 22.56 -3.37
N ASP A 75 -16.10 21.90 -2.46
CA ASP A 75 -16.56 22.53 -1.22
C ASP A 75 -15.36 23.09 -0.43
N PRO A 76 -15.36 24.39 -0.04
CA PRO A 76 -14.32 24.98 0.79
C PRO A 76 -14.05 24.22 2.11
N ALA A 77 -15.09 23.62 2.71
CA ALA A 77 -14.96 22.80 3.91
C ALA A 77 -14.13 21.54 3.60
N PHE A 78 -14.39 20.88 2.46
CA PHE A 78 -13.62 19.72 2.02
C PHE A 78 -12.15 20.09 1.74
N LEU A 79 -11.88 21.22 1.08
CA LEU A 79 -10.50 21.70 0.87
C LEU A 79 -9.76 21.95 2.20
N THR A 80 -10.47 22.42 3.22
CA THR A 80 -9.92 22.61 4.57
C THR A 80 -9.55 21.27 5.21
N VAL A 81 -10.40 20.26 5.07
CA VAL A 81 -10.12 18.89 5.53
C VAL A 81 -8.93 18.29 4.79
N LEU A 82 -8.86 18.41 3.46
CA LEU A 82 -7.71 17.93 2.66
C LEU A 82 -6.39 18.54 3.12
N LYS A 83 -6.35 19.85 3.38
CA LYS A 83 -5.15 20.53 3.90
C LYS A 83 -4.81 20.08 5.33
N LYS A 84 -5.80 19.72 6.14
CA LYS A 84 -5.56 19.15 7.48
C LYS A 84 -4.95 17.74 7.37
N ALA A 85 -5.53 16.88 6.54
CA ALA A 85 -5.00 15.54 6.25
C ALA A 85 -3.56 15.62 5.71
N GLN A 86 -3.31 16.49 4.73
CA GLN A 86 -1.98 16.70 4.17
C GLN A 86 -0.95 17.06 5.25
N ARG A 87 -1.28 17.95 6.19
CA ARG A 87 -0.37 18.33 7.29
C ARG A 87 -0.10 17.17 8.25
N ASN A 88 -1.12 16.40 8.61
CA ASN A 88 -0.97 15.27 9.53
C ASN A 88 -0.14 14.15 8.90
N ILE A 89 -0.43 13.79 7.64
CA ILE A 89 0.33 12.79 6.88
C ILE A 89 1.78 13.23 6.72
N ALA A 90 2.01 14.50 6.37
CA ALA A 90 3.36 15.04 6.25
C ALA A 90 4.11 15.00 7.60
N ALA A 91 3.47 15.41 8.69
CA ALA A 91 4.08 15.41 10.02
C ALA A 91 4.52 14.00 10.47
N PHE A 92 3.72 12.97 10.15
CA PHE A 92 4.07 11.58 10.42
C PHE A 92 5.25 11.11 9.57
N HIS A 93 5.17 11.27 8.24
CA HIS A 93 6.18 10.75 7.32
C HIS A 93 7.51 11.52 7.38
N GLU A 94 7.51 12.80 7.76
CA GLU A 94 8.73 13.56 8.00
C GLU A 94 9.63 12.92 9.08
N LYS A 95 9.04 12.21 10.06
CA LYS A 95 9.79 11.49 11.09
C LYS A 95 10.47 10.21 10.57
N GLN A 96 10.11 9.73 9.38
CA GLN A 96 10.65 8.52 8.77
C GLN A 96 11.89 8.76 7.89
N LYS A 97 12.35 10.01 7.75
CA LYS A 97 13.52 10.33 6.92
C LYS A 97 14.79 9.65 7.47
N ASP A 98 15.41 8.86 6.61
CA ASP A 98 16.70 8.20 6.83
C ASP A 98 17.82 8.98 6.11
N ASN A 99 18.90 9.29 6.82
CA ASN A 99 20.06 10.01 6.28
C ASN A 99 21.22 9.08 5.89
N GLY A 100 21.06 7.77 6.08
CA GLY A 100 22.14 6.80 5.93
C GLY A 100 23.16 6.88 7.08
N PHE A 101 24.32 6.26 6.88
CA PHE A 101 25.38 6.23 7.89
C PHE A 101 26.79 6.19 7.26
N MET A 102 27.79 6.48 8.10
CA MET A 102 29.21 6.36 7.79
C MET A 102 29.93 5.74 8.99
N LEU A 103 30.84 4.82 8.72
CA LEU A 103 31.72 4.15 9.66
C LEU A 103 33.16 4.38 9.23
N GLU A 104 34.01 4.75 10.18
CA GLU A 104 35.45 4.84 9.98
C GLU A 104 36.15 3.80 10.86
N LYS A 105 37.05 3.03 10.25
CA LYS A 105 37.81 1.99 10.95
C LYS A 105 39.16 1.82 10.29
N GLN A 106 40.23 2.03 11.07
CA GLN A 106 41.62 1.70 10.67
C GLN A 106 42.00 2.24 9.27
N GLY A 107 41.66 3.50 8.96
CA GLY A 107 41.97 4.12 7.67
C GLY A 107 41.07 3.67 6.50
N ALA A 108 40.03 2.88 6.77
CA ALA A 108 38.93 2.62 5.85
C ALA A 108 37.68 3.39 6.26
N ILE A 109 36.93 3.85 5.26
CA ILE A 109 35.61 4.47 5.41
C ILE A 109 34.61 3.58 4.70
N MET A 110 33.49 3.28 5.33
CA MET A 110 32.39 2.54 4.73
C MET A 110 31.06 3.11 5.19
N GLY A 111 30.03 3.01 4.38
CA GLY A 111 28.73 3.51 4.78
C GLY A 111 27.64 3.21 3.78
N GLN A 112 26.48 3.80 4.03
CA GLN A 112 25.31 3.67 3.19
C GLN A 112 24.70 5.05 2.96
N ARG A 113 24.47 5.40 1.69
CA ARG A 113 23.76 6.61 1.29
C ARG A 113 22.31 6.27 0.98
N VAL A 114 21.40 7.17 1.37
CA VAL A 114 19.99 7.12 1.00
C VAL A 114 19.74 8.11 -0.14
N ILE A 115 19.12 7.64 -1.22
CA ILE A 115 18.96 8.38 -2.48
C ILE A 115 17.49 8.27 -2.91
N PRO A 116 16.76 9.38 -3.16
CA PRO A 116 15.41 9.30 -3.69
C PRO A 116 15.39 8.67 -5.09
N LEU A 117 14.28 8.03 -5.41
CA LEU A 117 13.96 7.67 -6.80
C LEU A 117 13.81 8.94 -7.64
N ALA A 118 14.20 8.88 -8.91
CA ALA A 118 14.16 10.06 -9.77
C ALA A 118 12.73 10.38 -10.21
N LYS A 119 11.99 9.32 -10.59
CA LYS A 119 10.60 9.44 -11.05
C LYS A 119 9.75 8.27 -10.56
N VAL A 120 8.55 8.56 -10.06
CA VAL A 120 7.61 7.53 -9.61
C VAL A 120 6.24 7.75 -10.22
N GLY A 121 5.54 6.65 -10.46
CA GLY A 121 4.16 6.61 -10.92
C GLY A 121 3.23 6.25 -9.77
N ILE A 122 2.15 6.99 -9.60
CA ILE A 122 1.14 6.75 -8.58
C ILE A 122 -0.17 6.45 -9.29
N TYR A 123 -0.66 5.23 -9.12
CA TYR A 123 -1.97 4.83 -9.57
C TYR A 123 -3.01 5.17 -8.51
N VAL A 124 -4.06 5.89 -8.91
CA VAL A 124 -5.20 6.21 -8.04
C VAL A 124 -6.44 5.57 -8.62
N PRO A 125 -7.13 4.68 -7.88
CA PRO A 125 -8.37 4.10 -8.36
C PRO A 125 -9.45 5.16 -8.61
N GLY A 126 -10.32 4.89 -9.57
CA GLY A 126 -11.51 5.67 -9.87
C GLY A 126 -12.62 4.80 -10.45
N GLY A 127 -13.65 5.42 -11.02
CA GLY A 127 -14.86 4.73 -11.51
C GLY A 127 -16.01 4.87 -10.51
N THR A 128 -16.35 3.79 -9.80
CA THR A 128 -17.51 3.75 -8.88
C THR A 128 -17.35 4.60 -7.62
N ALA A 129 -16.11 4.91 -7.22
CA ALA A 129 -15.78 5.80 -6.12
C ALA A 129 -14.47 6.55 -6.41
N ALA A 130 -14.32 7.74 -5.83
CA ALA A 130 -13.12 8.57 -5.93
C ALA A 130 -12.37 8.59 -4.60
N TYR A 131 -11.05 8.36 -4.64
CA TYR A 131 -10.22 8.22 -3.43
C TYR A 131 -9.17 9.35 -3.32
N PRO A 132 -9.57 10.57 -2.94
CA PRO A 132 -8.63 11.67 -2.74
C PRO A 132 -7.65 11.41 -1.59
N SER A 133 -8.01 10.57 -0.61
CA SER A 133 -7.10 10.14 0.47
C SER A 133 -5.90 9.36 -0.08
N THR A 134 -6.11 8.41 -1.00
CA THR A 134 -5.04 7.64 -1.65
C THR A 134 -4.04 8.52 -2.39
N VAL A 135 -4.51 9.63 -2.98
CA VAL A 135 -3.63 10.64 -3.57
C VAL A 135 -2.68 11.21 -2.52
N LEU A 136 -3.20 11.66 -1.38
CA LEU A 136 -2.39 12.23 -0.30
C LEU A 136 -1.40 11.19 0.24
N MET A 137 -1.89 9.97 0.51
CA MET A 137 -1.12 8.89 1.12
C MET A 137 0.03 8.40 0.24
N ASN A 138 -0.08 8.51 -1.10
CA ASN A 138 1.02 8.13 -2.00
C ASN A 138 1.94 9.30 -2.35
N VAL A 139 1.39 10.48 -2.65
CA VAL A 139 2.17 11.62 -3.16
C VAL A 139 3.02 12.25 -2.05
N ILE A 140 2.48 12.41 -0.84
CA ILE A 140 3.17 13.09 0.26
C ILE A 140 4.48 12.39 0.66
N PRO A 141 4.52 11.07 0.96
CA PRO A 141 5.78 10.40 1.27
C PRO A 141 6.79 10.45 0.12
N ALA A 142 6.34 10.39 -1.13
CA ALA A 142 7.20 10.56 -2.30
C ALA A 142 7.85 11.96 -2.38
N LYS A 143 7.10 13.03 -2.09
CA LYS A 143 7.67 14.40 -2.00
C LYS A 143 8.66 14.51 -0.85
N ILE A 144 8.33 13.95 0.32
CA ILE A 144 9.18 13.96 1.52
C ILE A 144 10.49 13.20 1.27
N ALA A 145 10.43 12.08 0.56
CA ALA A 145 11.60 11.32 0.14
C ALA A 145 12.55 12.12 -0.77
N GLY A 146 12.02 13.10 -1.51
CA GLY A 146 12.77 13.95 -2.43
C GLY A 146 12.62 13.57 -3.90
N VAL A 147 11.61 12.77 -4.26
CA VAL A 147 11.32 12.40 -5.65
C VAL A 147 11.07 13.65 -6.49
N LYS A 148 11.74 13.74 -7.65
CA LYS A 148 11.74 14.95 -8.48
C LYS A 148 10.58 15.02 -9.47
N LYS A 149 10.04 13.87 -9.87
CA LYS A 149 8.90 13.81 -10.78
C LYS A 149 7.92 12.72 -10.36
N ILE A 150 6.73 13.15 -9.93
CA ILE A 150 5.62 12.30 -9.53
C ILE A 150 4.55 12.36 -10.60
N VAL A 151 4.32 11.21 -11.24
CA VAL A 151 3.31 11.04 -12.29
C VAL A 151 2.10 10.33 -11.71
N LEU A 152 0.98 11.02 -11.63
CA LEU A 152 -0.29 10.45 -11.16
C LEU A 152 -1.12 9.98 -12.36
N VAL A 153 -1.67 8.78 -12.27
CA VAL A 153 -2.63 8.24 -13.24
C VAL A 153 -3.93 7.91 -12.53
N THR A 154 -5.06 8.27 -13.15
CA THR A 154 -6.40 7.97 -12.66
C THR A 154 -7.32 7.77 -13.86
N PRO A 155 -8.25 6.78 -13.84
CA PRO A 155 -9.23 6.66 -14.90
C PRO A 155 -10.08 7.94 -15.00
N PRO A 156 -10.45 8.38 -16.22
CA PRO A 156 -11.42 9.44 -16.40
C PRO A 156 -12.83 8.96 -16.09
N GLN A 157 -13.74 9.90 -15.90
CA GLN A 157 -15.18 9.68 -15.98
C GLN A 157 -15.61 9.47 -17.45
N PRO A 158 -16.81 8.92 -17.72
CA PRO A 158 -17.28 8.70 -19.09
C PRO A 158 -17.32 9.96 -19.97
N ASP A 159 -17.47 11.14 -19.37
CA ASP A 159 -17.41 12.44 -20.05
C ASP A 159 -15.98 12.94 -20.33
N GLY A 160 -14.96 12.17 -19.95
CA GLY A 160 -13.54 12.48 -20.13
C GLY A 160 -12.93 13.38 -19.06
N THR A 161 -13.69 13.73 -18.02
CA THR A 161 -13.20 14.55 -16.88
C THR A 161 -12.57 13.68 -15.79
N VAL A 162 -11.92 14.32 -14.81
CA VAL A 162 -11.48 13.66 -13.57
C VAL A 162 -12.25 14.29 -12.42
N THR A 163 -12.64 13.48 -11.44
CA THR A 163 -13.36 13.96 -10.27
C THR A 163 -12.62 15.13 -9.59
N PRO A 164 -13.29 16.27 -9.31
CA PRO A 164 -12.64 17.45 -8.76
C PRO A 164 -11.83 17.19 -7.49
N ALA A 165 -12.33 16.32 -6.62
CA ALA A 165 -11.66 15.93 -5.38
C ALA A 165 -10.26 15.32 -5.61
N ILE A 166 -10.09 14.50 -6.66
CA ILE A 166 -8.80 13.88 -7.00
C ILE A 166 -7.81 14.95 -7.46
N LEU A 167 -8.24 15.87 -8.34
CA LEU A 167 -7.38 16.94 -8.85
C LEU A 167 -6.98 17.92 -7.75
N ALA A 168 -7.91 18.27 -6.85
CA ALA A 168 -7.63 19.11 -5.68
C ALA A 168 -6.62 18.43 -4.75
N ALA A 169 -6.80 17.14 -4.45
CA ALA A 169 -5.86 16.37 -3.62
C ALA A 169 -4.48 16.27 -4.28
N ALA A 170 -4.41 16.02 -5.60
CA ALA A 170 -3.15 15.93 -6.33
C ALA A 170 -2.37 17.24 -6.31
N LYS A 171 -3.06 18.38 -6.48
CA LYS A 171 -2.47 19.71 -6.36
C LYS A 171 -1.96 19.97 -4.94
N ILE A 172 -2.78 19.68 -3.92
CA ILE A 172 -2.44 19.91 -2.51
C ILE A 172 -1.26 19.04 -2.07
N ALA A 173 -1.20 17.78 -2.50
CA ALA A 173 -0.12 16.87 -2.18
C ALA A 173 1.18 17.17 -2.97
N GLY A 174 1.07 17.81 -4.13
CA GLY A 174 2.20 18.24 -4.94
C GLY A 174 2.63 17.25 -6.02
N ALA A 175 1.68 16.53 -6.63
CA ALA A 175 1.93 15.74 -7.83
C ALA A 175 2.34 16.65 -9.00
N ASP A 176 3.27 16.19 -9.85
CA ASP A 176 3.87 17.03 -10.89
C ASP A 176 3.13 16.91 -12.23
N GLU A 177 2.66 15.71 -12.60
CA GLU A 177 1.85 15.47 -13.79
C GLU A 177 0.69 14.53 -13.48
N ILE A 178 -0.48 14.77 -14.10
CA ILE A 178 -1.68 13.94 -13.93
C ILE A 178 -2.16 13.49 -15.31
N TYR A 179 -2.46 12.20 -15.45
CA TYR A 179 -2.93 11.60 -16.69
C TYR A 179 -4.23 10.81 -16.50
N LYS A 180 -5.14 11.00 -17.45
CA LYS A 180 -6.50 10.44 -17.49
C LYS A 180 -6.50 9.02 -18.08
N VAL A 181 -5.85 8.08 -17.38
CA VAL A 181 -5.76 6.67 -17.76
C VAL A 181 -5.85 5.77 -16.53
N GLY A 182 -6.59 4.67 -16.62
CA GLY A 182 -6.78 3.69 -15.55
C GLY A 182 -6.29 2.27 -15.89
N GLY A 183 -6.65 1.31 -15.04
CA GLY A 183 -6.46 -0.12 -15.28
C GLY A 183 -5.02 -0.60 -15.50
N ALA A 184 -4.89 -1.79 -16.07
CA ALA A 184 -3.61 -2.40 -16.41
C ALA A 184 -2.82 -1.58 -17.44
N GLN A 185 -3.53 -0.89 -18.34
CA GLN A 185 -2.94 -0.04 -19.38
C GLN A 185 -2.21 1.17 -18.79
N ALA A 186 -2.71 1.76 -17.71
CA ALA A 186 -2.02 2.84 -17.00
C ALA A 186 -0.73 2.35 -16.33
N VAL A 187 -0.77 1.18 -15.68
CA VAL A 187 0.43 0.56 -15.10
C VAL A 187 1.47 0.25 -16.17
N ALA A 188 1.04 -0.28 -17.33
CA ALA A 188 1.92 -0.51 -18.47
C ALA A 188 2.53 0.80 -18.98
N ALA A 189 1.74 1.86 -19.13
CA ALA A 189 2.22 3.17 -19.57
C ALA A 189 3.26 3.76 -18.60
N LEU A 190 3.07 3.60 -17.28
CA LEU A 190 4.05 4.01 -16.29
C LEU A 190 5.33 3.18 -16.35
N ALA A 191 5.22 1.87 -16.54
CA ALA A 191 6.38 0.98 -16.56
C ALA A 191 7.24 1.11 -17.84
N TYR A 192 6.61 1.27 -19.00
CA TYR A 192 7.28 1.25 -20.30
C TYR A 192 7.40 2.64 -20.94
N GLY A 193 6.59 3.60 -20.51
CA GLY A 193 6.44 4.89 -21.16
C GLY A 193 5.64 4.79 -22.46
N THR A 194 5.09 5.91 -22.88
CA THR A 194 4.46 6.13 -24.19
C THR A 194 4.96 7.45 -24.77
N GLN A 195 4.35 7.90 -25.87
CA GLN A 195 4.63 9.20 -26.47
C GLN A 195 4.29 10.35 -25.51
N THR A 196 3.27 10.17 -24.66
CA THR A 196 2.76 11.20 -23.74
C THR A 196 3.11 10.94 -22.27
N ILE A 197 3.12 9.68 -21.83
CA ILE A 197 3.33 9.30 -20.43
C ILE A 197 4.78 8.82 -20.25
N PRO A 198 5.59 9.44 -19.38
CA PRO A 198 6.98 9.04 -19.24
C PRO A 198 7.12 7.76 -18.40
N ALA A 199 8.06 6.88 -18.77
CA ALA A 199 8.41 5.71 -17.96
C ALA A 199 9.00 6.13 -16.59
N VAL A 200 8.62 5.42 -15.53
CA VAL A 200 9.00 5.70 -14.12
C VAL A 200 9.88 4.59 -13.52
N ASP A 201 10.49 4.83 -12.36
CA ASP A 201 11.35 3.87 -11.65
C ASP A 201 10.56 2.97 -10.68
N LYS A 202 9.41 3.45 -10.18
CA LYS A 202 8.51 2.71 -9.27
C LYS A 202 7.05 3.06 -9.54
N VAL A 203 6.16 2.06 -9.45
CA VAL A 203 4.70 2.26 -9.49
C VAL A 203 4.08 1.90 -8.14
N THR A 204 3.37 2.83 -7.51
CA THR A 204 2.66 2.61 -6.24
C THR A 204 1.17 2.85 -6.37
N GLY A 205 0.43 2.45 -5.34
CA GLY A 205 -1.00 2.69 -5.19
C GLY A 205 -1.83 1.40 -5.34
N PRO A 206 -2.94 1.30 -4.59
CA PRO A 206 -3.84 0.14 -4.65
C PRO A 206 -4.63 0.14 -5.96
N GLY A 207 -5.21 -1.00 -6.32
CA GLY A 207 -6.10 -1.10 -7.46
C GLY A 207 -6.79 -2.45 -7.52
N ASN A 208 -7.71 -2.60 -8.48
CA ASN A 208 -8.40 -3.88 -8.66
C ASN A 208 -7.44 -5.00 -9.12
N ILE A 209 -7.97 -6.21 -9.26
CA ILE A 209 -7.18 -7.39 -9.65
C ILE A 209 -6.39 -7.22 -10.96
N TYR A 210 -6.87 -6.42 -11.92
CA TYR A 210 -6.14 -6.15 -13.17
C TYR A 210 -4.94 -5.24 -12.94
N VAL A 211 -5.07 -4.22 -12.09
CA VAL A 211 -3.98 -3.33 -11.68
C VAL A 211 -2.95 -4.10 -10.86
N ALA A 212 -3.40 -4.89 -9.89
CA ALA A 212 -2.53 -5.74 -9.06
C ALA A 212 -1.74 -6.75 -9.93
N THR A 213 -2.43 -7.42 -10.86
CA THR A 213 -1.80 -8.34 -11.82
C THR A 213 -0.82 -7.61 -12.75
N ALA A 214 -1.15 -6.39 -13.19
CA ALA A 214 -0.25 -5.60 -14.04
C ALA A 214 1.02 -5.21 -13.28
N LYS A 215 0.90 -4.71 -12.03
CA LYS A 215 2.03 -4.39 -11.15
C LYS A 215 2.95 -5.59 -10.97
N ARG A 216 2.37 -6.77 -10.70
CA ARG A 216 3.13 -8.03 -10.62
C ARG A 216 3.91 -8.34 -11.90
N LEU A 217 3.28 -8.18 -13.08
CA LEU A 217 3.89 -8.52 -14.36
C LEU A 217 4.95 -7.51 -14.83
N VAL A 218 4.90 -6.26 -14.35
CA VAL A 218 5.92 -5.24 -14.67
C VAL A 218 7.04 -5.16 -13.64
N TYR A 219 6.91 -5.84 -12.49
CA TYR A 219 7.95 -5.89 -11.48
C TYR A 219 9.28 -6.40 -12.06
N GLY A 220 10.38 -5.73 -11.70
CA GLY A 220 11.72 -6.01 -12.23
C GLY A 220 12.07 -5.19 -13.48
N LYS A 221 11.08 -4.74 -14.26
CA LYS A 221 11.25 -3.64 -15.22
C LYS A 221 11.11 -2.29 -14.51
N VAL A 222 10.14 -2.19 -13.63
CA VAL A 222 9.90 -1.09 -12.70
C VAL A 222 9.75 -1.69 -11.30
N ASP A 223 10.09 -0.94 -10.26
CA ASP A 223 9.78 -1.38 -8.89
C ASP A 223 8.28 -1.21 -8.61
N ILE A 224 7.76 -1.91 -7.61
CA ILE A 224 6.40 -1.72 -7.08
C ILE A 224 6.45 -1.62 -5.56
N ASP A 225 5.46 -0.98 -4.95
CA ASP A 225 5.23 -1.02 -3.50
C ASP A 225 4.88 -2.44 -3.03
N MET A 226 3.76 -2.97 -3.51
CA MET A 226 3.23 -4.28 -3.16
C MET A 226 2.11 -4.69 -4.13
N ILE A 227 1.75 -5.97 -4.09
CA ILE A 227 0.58 -6.50 -4.80
C ILE A 227 -0.56 -6.48 -3.80
N ALA A 228 -1.39 -5.43 -3.87
CA ALA A 228 -2.58 -5.33 -3.04
C ALA A 228 -3.63 -6.37 -3.49
N GLY A 229 -4.20 -7.06 -2.52
CA GLY A 229 -5.36 -7.93 -2.64
C GLY A 229 -6.59 -7.27 -2.04
N PRO A 230 -7.66 -8.04 -1.74
CA PRO A 230 -8.81 -7.51 -1.03
C PRO A 230 -8.40 -7.01 0.36
N SER A 231 -8.95 -5.85 0.72
CA SER A 231 -8.67 -5.21 2.00
C SER A 231 -9.29 -5.99 3.16
N ASP A 232 -8.66 -5.95 4.34
CA ASP A 232 -9.08 -6.71 5.52
C ASP A 232 -8.93 -5.96 6.86
N ILE A 233 -9.80 -6.32 7.82
CA ILE A 233 -9.73 -5.86 9.21
C ILE A 233 -9.83 -7.04 10.16
N LEU A 234 -9.02 -7.01 11.21
CA LEU A 234 -9.14 -7.87 12.38
C LEU A 234 -9.26 -7.01 13.64
N ILE A 235 -10.29 -7.28 14.44
CA ILE A 235 -10.52 -6.59 15.71
C ILE A 235 -10.29 -7.59 16.85
N ILE A 236 -9.42 -7.26 17.81
CA ILE A 236 -9.35 -7.95 19.09
C ILE A 236 -10.17 -7.18 20.11
N ALA A 237 -11.13 -7.85 20.76
CA ALA A 237 -11.99 -7.23 21.76
C ALA A 237 -12.09 -8.08 23.04
N ASP A 238 -12.02 -7.42 24.20
CA ASP A 238 -12.35 -8.05 25.48
C ASP A 238 -13.76 -7.65 25.93
N LYS A 239 -14.08 -7.92 27.20
CA LYS A 239 -15.39 -7.62 27.79
C LYS A 239 -15.70 -6.12 27.94
N THR A 240 -14.71 -5.22 27.83
CA THR A 240 -14.92 -3.76 27.97
C THR A 240 -15.35 -3.12 26.65
N ALA A 241 -15.19 -3.84 25.54
CA ALA A 241 -15.58 -3.37 24.22
C ALA A 241 -17.10 -3.14 24.11
N LYS A 242 -17.48 -2.19 23.25
CA LYS A 242 -18.89 -1.87 22.97
C LYS A 242 -19.33 -2.57 21.69
N PRO A 243 -20.29 -3.51 21.73
CA PRO A 243 -20.71 -4.29 20.56
C PRO A 243 -21.12 -3.46 19.34
N ALA A 244 -21.75 -2.29 19.56
CA ALA A 244 -22.15 -1.38 18.50
C ALA A 244 -20.96 -0.73 17.76
N TYR A 245 -19.84 -0.49 18.46
CA TYR A 245 -18.63 0.07 17.83
C TYR A 245 -17.97 -1.01 16.98
N LEU A 246 -17.75 -2.21 17.55
CA LEU A 246 -17.19 -3.35 16.82
C LEU A 246 -18.00 -3.69 15.56
N ALA A 247 -19.34 -3.63 15.64
CA ALA A 247 -20.20 -3.84 14.48
C ALA A 247 -20.02 -2.76 13.40
N ALA A 248 -19.85 -1.49 13.80
CA ALA A 248 -19.61 -0.40 12.86
C ALA A 248 -18.26 -0.54 12.16
N ASP A 249 -17.20 -0.91 12.90
CA ASP A 249 -15.85 -1.06 12.36
C ASP A 249 -15.75 -2.28 11.41
N LEU A 250 -16.39 -3.41 11.76
CA LEU A 250 -16.52 -4.55 10.83
C LEU A 250 -17.27 -4.18 9.53
N LEU A 251 -18.28 -3.31 9.64
CA LEU A 251 -19.09 -2.89 8.49
C LEU A 251 -18.40 -1.85 7.61
N ALA A 252 -17.59 -0.96 8.20
CA ALA A 252 -16.74 -0.02 7.49
C ALA A 252 -15.86 -0.78 6.49
N GLN A 253 -15.15 -1.81 6.95
CA GLN A 253 -14.36 -2.65 6.06
C GLN A 253 -15.22 -3.43 5.05
N ALA A 254 -16.30 -4.06 5.50
CA ALA A 254 -17.13 -4.93 4.66
C ALA A 254 -17.82 -4.18 3.50
N GLU A 255 -17.96 -2.86 3.57
CA GLU A 255 -18.59 -2.08 2.52
C GLU A 255 -17.69 -1.84 1.31
N HIS A 256 -16.36 -1.96 1.46
CA HIS A 256 -15.41 -1.66 0.39
C HIS A 256 -15.63 -2.56 -0.85
N ASP A 257 -15.60 -3.88 -0.66
CA ASP A 257 -15.68 -4.88 -1.73
C ASP A 257 -16.37 -6.17 -1.24
N VAL A 258 -17.00 -6.91 -2.16
CA VAL A 258 -17.64 -8.21 -1.85
C VAL A 258 -16.64 -9.28 -1.40
N ASN A 259 -15.34 -9.06 -1.61
CA ASN A 259 -14.24 -9.91 -1.18
C ASN A 259 -13.47 -9.35 0.03
N ALA A 260 -13.86 -8.19 0.58
CA ALA A 260 -13.27 -7.70 1.83
C ALA A 260 -13.43 -8.74 2.94
N GLN A 261 -12.53 -8.74 3.92
CA GLN A 261 -12.57 -9.65 5.07
C GLN A 261 -12.70 -8.84 6.37
N ALA A 262 -13.62 -9.25 7.23
CA ALA A 262 -13.88 -8.59 8.51
C ALA A 262 -13.98 -9.64 9.61
N ILE A 263 -13.00 -9.63 10.53
CA ILE A 263 -12.84 -10.63 11.58
C ILE A 263 -12.90 -9.95 12.94
N LEU A 264 -13.75 -10.45 13.83
CA LEU A 264 -13.69 -10.12 15.25
C LEU A 264 -13.14 -11.33 16.02
N VAL A 265 -12.11 -11.13 16.83
CA VAL A 265 -11.62 -12.10 17.79
C VAL A 265 -11.90 -11.58 19.19
N THR A 266 -12.65 -12.32 20.01
CA THR A 266 -13.03 -11.86 21.34
C THR A 266 -12.91 -12.92 22.42
N THR A 267 -12.58 -12.49 23.63
CA THR A 267 -12.55 -13.35 24.82
C THR A 267 -13.93 -13.55 25.46
N SER A 268 -14.99 -12.94 24.91
CA SER A 268 -16.33 -12.94 25.51
C SER A 268 -17.39 -13.42 24.52
N GLN A 269 -18.06 -14.52 24.88
CA GLN A 269 -19.21 -15.04 24.14
C GLN A 269 -20.35 -14.00 24.07
N GLU A 270 -20.56 -13.24 25.15
CA GLU A 270 -21.58 -12.20 25.22
C GLU A 270 -21.30 -11.06 24.22
N ILE A 271 -20.04 -10.60 24.13
CA ILE A 271 -19.62 -9.59 23.15
C ILE A 271 -19.82 -10.12 21.73
N ALA A 272 -19.44 -11.37 21.46
CA ALA A 272 -19.62 -11.99 20.15
C ALA A 272 -21.09 -11.99 19.69
N GLU A 273 -21.99 -12.43 20.57
CA GLU A 273 -23.43 -12.49 20.27
C GLU A 273 -24.06 -11.11 20.11
N ALA A 274 -23.72 -10.18 21.00
CA ALA A 274 -24.20 -8.80 20.92
C ALA A 274 -23.69 -8.09 19.66
N THR A 275 -22.42 -8.27 19.27
CA THR A 275 -21.88 -7.68 18.05
C THR A 275 -22.52 -8.29 16.81
N ALA A 276 -22.74 -9.62 16.78
CA ALA A 276 -23.43 -10.26 15.68
C ALA A 276 -24.86 -9.72 15.50
N GLN A 277 -25.53 -9.35 16.60
CA GLN A 277 -26.84 -8.71 16.55
C GLN A 277 -26.73 -7.29 16.00
N GLU A 278 -25.76 -6.49 16.43
CA GLU A 278 -25.60 -5.11 15.94
C GLU A 278 -25.15 -5.01 14.49
N VAL A 279 -24.35 -5.96 14.01
CA VAL A 279 -24.08 -6.11 12.58
C VAL A 279 -25.40 -6.24 11.80
N ARG A 280 -26.37 -7.04 12.29
CA ARG A 280 -27.68 -7.16 11.62
C ARG A 280 -28.47 -5.86 11.68
N THR A 281 -28.51 -5.22 12.84
CA THR A 281 -29.24 -3.96 13.06
C THR A 281 -28.73 -2.87 12.11
N GLN A 282 -27.41 -2.64 12.09
CA GLN A 282 -26.79 -1.58 11.31
C GLN A 282 -26.83 -1.85 9.80
N THR A 283 -26.68 -3.12 9.39
CA THR A 283 -26.74 -3.49 7.95
C THR A 283 -28.15 -3.35 7.36
N ALA A 284 -29.21 -3.44 8.17
CA ALA A 284 -30.59 -3.55 7.68
C ALA A 284 -30.99 -2.43 6.70
N ASN A 285 -30.54 -1.20 6.97
CA ASN A 285 -30.86 0.02 6.22
C ASN A 285 -29.63 0.69 5.58
N ALA A 286 -28.49 0.00 5.49
CA ALA A 286 -27.26 0.57 4.95
C ALA A 286 -27.35 0.75 3.41
N PRO A 287 -26.88 1.87 2.83
CA PRO A 287 -26.90 2.09 1.38
C PRO A 287 -26.17 1.02 0.56
N ARG A 288 -25.06 0.48 1.10
CA ARG A 288 -24.25 -0.59 0.46
C ARG A 288 -24.50 -1.98 1.06
N ARG A 289 -25.71 -2.21 1.61
CA ARG A 289 -26.08 -3.46 2.29
C ARG A 289 -25.78 -4.73 1.50
N GLU A 290 -25.99 -4.75 0.18
CA GLU A 290 -25.76 -5.95 -0.64
C GLU A 290 -24.28 -6.36 -0.63
N ILE A 291 -23.38 -5.38 -0.76
CA ILE A 291 -21.93 -5.58 -0.73
C ILE A 291 -21.49 -6.06 0.66
N MET A 292 -21.89 -5.34 1.71
CA MET A 292 -21.61 -5.71 3.10
C MET A 292 -22.10 -7.14 3.40
N THR A 293 -23.32 -7.49 3.00
CA THR A 293 -23.91 -8.81 3.24
C THR A 293 -23.14 -9.91 2.50
N ALA A 294 -22.74 -9.67 1.26
CA ALA A 294 -21.95 -10.62 0.47
C ALA A 294 -20.56 -10.85 1.09
N SER A 295 -19.86 -9.76 1.43
CA SER A 295 -18.56 -9.75 2.10
C SER A 295 -18.61 -10.54 3.41
N LEU A 296 -19.50 -10.15 4.33
CA LEU A 296 -19.65 -10.80 5.64
C LEU A 296 -20.06 -12.27 5.55
N LYS A 297 -20.87 -12.65 4.56
CA LYS A 297 -21.26 -14.06 4.37
C LYS A 297 -20.10 -14.91 3.87
N LYS A 298 -19.27 -14.36 2.99
CA LYS A 298 -18.17 -15.07 2.34
C LYS A 298 -16.94 -15.15 3.25
N ASN A 299 -16.55 -14.01 3.83
CA ASN A 299 -15.27 -13.81 4.48
C ASN A 299 -15.37 -13.31 5.93
N GLY A 300 -16.56 -12.93 6.40
CA GLY A 300 -16.75 -12.42 7.76
C GLY A 300 -16.92 -13.51 8.82
N CYS A 301 -16.27 -13.33 9.97
CA CYS A 301 -16.49 -14.20 11.13
C CYS A 301 -16.20 -13.51 12.46
N ILE A 302 -16.80 -14.05 13.52
CA ILE A 302 -16.49 -13.73 14.91
C ILE A 302 -15.91 -15.00 15.53
N ILE A 303 -14.79 -14.89 16.22
CA ILE A 303 -14.06 -16.01 16.81
C ILE A 303 -13.98 -15.79 18.32
N VAL A 304 -14.50 -16.73 19.08
CA VAL A 304 -14.43 -16.71 20.54
C VAL A 304 -13.22 -17.53 21.00
N VAL A 305 -12.35 -16.89 21.77
CA VAL A 305 -11.09 -17.44 22.29
C VAL A 305 -11.06 -17.39 23.82
N PRO A 306 -10.27 -18.25 24.50
CA PRO A 306 -10.26 -18.30 25.96
C PRO A 306 -9.52 -17.11 26.61
N ASN A 307 -8.61 -16.44 25.90
CA ASN A 307 -7.80 -15.34 26.42
C ASN A 307 -7.15 -14.52 25.29
N LEU A 308 -6.55 -13.38 25.64
CA LEU A 308 -5.89 -12.50 24.69
C LEU A 308 -4.66 -13.13 24.02
N ALA A 309 -3.93 -14.03 24.70
CA ALA A 309 -2.79 -14.70 24.08
C ALA A 309 -3.23 -15.52 22.84
N ALA A 310 -4.34 -16.26 22.96
CA ALA A 310 -4.94 -16.96 21.83
C ALA A 310 -5.44 -15.99 20.73
N ALA A 311 -5.92 -14.79 21.11
CA ALA A 311 -6.30 -13.77 20.12
C ALA A 311 -5.09 -13.27 19.31
N PHE A 312 -3.95 -13.05 19.97
CA PHE A 312 -2.70 -12.64 19.32
C PHE A 312 -2.12 -13.76 18.45
N GLU A 313 -2.23 -15.04 18.85
CA GLU A 313 -1.83 -16.17 17.99
C GLU A 313 -2.65 -16.18 16.68
N ILE A 314 -3.96 -15.98 16.75
CA ILE A 314 -4.80 -15.88 15.54
C ILE A 314 -4.40 -14.66 14.72
N THR A 315 -4.17 -13.52 15.35
CA THR A 315 -3.75 -12.29 14.66
C THR A 315 -2.43 -12.48 13.94
N ASP A 316 -1.44 -13.09 14.60
CA ASP A 316 -0.16 -13.44 14.01
C ASP A 316 -0.32 -14.42 12.86
N GLU A 317 -1.29 -15.33 12.89
CA GLU A 317 -1.60 -16.26 11.81
C GLU A 317 -2.39 -15.61 10.66
N VAL A 318 -3.21 -14.60 10.92
CA VAL A 318 -3.90 -13.84 9.85
C VAL A 318 -2.96 -12.83 9.20
N ALA A 319 -2.14 -12.13 10.00
CA ALA A 319 -1.30 -11.00 9.60
C ALA A 319 -2.11 -9.92 8.86
N PRO A 320 -3.11 -9.31 9.54
CA PRO A 320 -4.09 -8.45 8.90
C PRO A 320 -3.50 -7.14 8.37
N GLU A 321 -4.20 -6.55 7.39
CA GLU A 321 -3.94 -5.19 6.92
C GLU A 321 -4.19 -4.18 8.05
N HIS A 322 -5.38 -4.22 8.66
CA HIS A 322 -5.77 -3.38 9.79
C HIS A 322 -6.02 -4.23 11.04
N LEU A 323 -5.41 -3.84 12.17
CA LEU A 323 -5.63 -4.45 13.48
C LEU A 323 -6.16 -3.43 14.48
N GLU A 324 -7.35 -3.67 15.03
CA GLU A 324 -7.87 -2.86 16.15
C GLU A 324 -7.75 -3.61 17.48
N LEU A 325 -7.20 -2.96 18.50
CA LEU A 325 -7.13 -3.45 19.88
C LEU A 325 -8.18 -2.76 20.74
N CYS A 326 -9.41 -3.26 20.69
CA CYS A 326 -10.55 -2.80 21.49
C CYS A 326 -10.59 -3.50 22.86
N ILE A 327 -9.54 -3.28 23.65
CA ILE A 327 -9.33 -3.90 24.97
C ILE A 327 -9.08 -2.84 26.05
N GLU A 328 -9.13 -3.24 27.32
CA GLU A 328 -8.94 -2.35 28.48
C GLU A 328 -7.56 -1.65 28.47
N GLU A 329 -6.48 -2.39 28.20
CA GLU A 329 -5.10 -1.91 28.26
C GLU A 329 -4.37 -2.05 26.90
N PRO A 330 -4.75 -1.29 25.86
CA PRO A 330 -4.30 -1.54 24.49
C PRO A 330 -2.81 -1.22 24.28
N PHE A 331 -2.27 -0.23 25.00
CA PHE A 331 -0.85 0.13 24.92
C PHE A 331 0.06 -0.94 25.52
N ALA A 332 -0.37 -1.59 26.62
CA ALA A 332 0.39 -2.66 27.24
C ALA A 332 0.46 -3.92 26.35
N ALA A 333 -0.49 -4.07 25.43
CA ALA A 333 -0.59 -5.21 24.53
C ALA A 333 0.10 -5.00 23.18
N LEU A 334 0.59 -3.78 22.88
CA LEU A 334 1.16 -3.45 21.57
C LEU A 334 2.36 -4.33 21.22
N ASP A 335 3.25 -4.61 22.19
CA ASP A 335 4.44 -5.47 21.98
C ASP A 335 4.09 -6.93 21.67
N ALA A 336 2.85 -7.36 21.93
CA ALA A 336 2.38 -8.70 21.58
C ALA A 336 1.99 -8.84 20.09
N VAL A 337 1.78 -7.72 19.39
CA VAL A 337 1.46 -7.71 17.96
C VAL A 337 2.74 -7.90 17.15
N LYS A 338 2.87 -9.06 16.48
CA LYS A 338 4.04 -9.29 15.60
C LYS A 338 3.77 -8.94 14.15
N ASN A 339 2.56 -9.19 13.66
CA ASN A 339 2.20 -8.98 12.25
C ASN A 339 0.89 -8.21 12.14
N ALA A 340 0.96 -6.97 11.65
CA ALA A 340 -0.19 -6.17 11.22
C ALA A 340 0.32 -5.04 10.31
N GLY A 341 -0.46 -4.63 9.32
CA GLY A 341 -0.12 -3.45 8.50
C GLY A 341 -0.18 -2.18 9.35
N SER A 342 -1.34 -1.89 9.93
CA SER A 342 -1.56 -0.77 10.86
C SER A 342 -2.28 -1.24 12.12
N VAL A 343 -1.93 -0.67 13.27
CA VAL A 343 -2.52 -1.01 14.58
C VAL A 343 -3.23 0.20 15.16
N PHE A 344 -4.48 0.02 15.56
CA PHE A 344 -5.34 1.04 16.16
C PHE A 344 -5.66 0.67 17.60
N LEU A 345 -5.45 1.60 18.54
CA LEU A 345 -5.41 1.30 19.97
C LEU A 345 -6.60 1.91 20.73
N GLY A 346 -7.40 1.04 21.35
CA GLY A 346 -8.49 1.42 22.24
C GLY A 346 -9.81 1.72 21.52
N HIS A 347 -10.85 1.91 22.32
CA HIS A 347 -12.25 1.96 21.85
C HIS A 347 -12.66 3.20 21.04
N HIS A 348 -11.76 4.17 20.85
CA HIS A 348 -12.06 5.45 20.18
C HIS A 348 -11.14 5.71 18.99
N THR A 349 -10.49 4.67 18.46
CA THR A 349 -9.55 4.77 17.35
C THR A 349 -9.98 3.78 16.27
N PRO A 350 -11.09 4.05 15.55
CA PRO A 350 -11.52 3.20 14.44
C PRO A 350 -10.58 3.35 13.25
N GLU A 351 -10.48 2.31 12.41
CA GLU A 351 -9.58 2.28 11.25
C GLU A 351 -9.69 3.53 10.35
N VAL A 352 -10.93 4.02 10.18
CA VAL A 352 -11.25 5.15 9.30
C VAL A 352 -10.51 6.43 9.67
N LEU A 353 -10.06 6.56 10.93
CA LEU A 353 -9.23 7.69 11.33
C LEU A 353 -7.85 7.64 10.65
N GLY A 354 -7.28 6.45 10.52
CA GLY A 354 -6.03 6.16 9.80
C GLY A 354 -6.16 6.40 8.30
N ASP A 355 -7.26 5.95 7.71
CA ASP A 355 -7.52 6.07 6.27
C ASP A 355 -7.54 7.50 5.74
N TYR A 356 -7.92 8.44 6.60
CA TYR A 356 -8.22 9.80 6.16
C TYR A 356 -7.34 10.88 6.79
N LEU A 357 -7.07 10.82 8.10
CA LEU A 357 -6.65 12.03 8.83
C LEU A 357 -5.50 11.86 9.83
N ALA A 358 -5.32 10.68 10.44
CA ALA A 358 -4.40 10.51 11.56
C ALA A 358 -2.94 10.83 11.20
N GLY A 359 -2.49 10.38 10.01
CA GLY A 359 -1.13 10.58 9.52
C GLY A 359 -0.42 9.33 9.00
N PRO A 360 -0.54 8.15 9.65
CA PRO A 360 -0.05 6.88 9.09
C PRO A 360 -0.63 6.58 7.70
N ASN A 361 0.05 5.74 6.95
CA ASN A 361 -0.32 5.41 5.57
C ASN A 361 -1.37 4.31 5.52
N HIS A 362 -2.37 4.46 4.65
CA HIS A 362 -3.39 3.44 4.41
C HIS A 362 -3.12 2.54 3.19
N THR A 363 -2.00 2.76 2.48
CA THR A 363 -1.55 1.80 1.47
C THR A 363 -0.77 0.72 2.22
N LEU A 364 -1.50 -0.33 2.59
CA LEU A 364 -1.08 -1.34 3.54
C LEU A 364 -0.99 -2.74 2.90
N PRO A 365 -0.18 -3.63 3.48
CA PRO A 365 -0.08 -5.00 3.02
C PRO A 365 -1.32 -5.82 3.40
N THR A 366 -1.97 -6.39 2.41
CA THR A 366 -3.18 -7.23 2.52
C THR A 366 -2.87 -8.73 2.44
N GLU A 367 -3.87 -9.60 2.56
CA GLU A 367 -3.76 -11.05 2.27
C GLU A 367 -2.66 -11.76 3.08
N GLY A 368 -2.43 -11.33 4.32
CA GLY A 368 -1.41 -11.91 5.20
C GLY A 368 0.02 -11.50 4.86
N THR A 369 0.21 -10.56 3.94
CA THR A 369 1.55 -10.11 3.53
C THR A 369 2.18 -9.12 4.51
N ALA A 370 1.45 -8.66 5.54
CA ALA A 370 2.00 -7.89 6.65
C ALA A 370 3.12 -8.63 7.43
N ARG A 371 3.30 -9.93 7.16
CA ARG A 371 4.47 -10.71 7.63
C ARG A 371 5.81 -10.25 7.08
N PHE A 372 5.81 -9.61 5.91
CA PHE A 372 7.06 -9.29 5.20
C PHE A 372 7.01 -7.98 4.41
N TYR A 373 5.82 -7.42 4.14
CA TYR A 373 5.68 -6.05 3.65
C TYR A 373 5.37 -5.10 4.80
N SER A 374 5.71 -3.83 4.59
CA SER A 374 5.41 -2.73 5.49
C SER A 374 4.38 -1.79 4.85
N PRO A 375 3.70 -0.94 5.64
CA PRO A 375 2.96 0.20 5.11
C PRO A 375 3.82 1.04 4.19
N LEU A 376 3.20 1.62 3.14
CA LEU A 376 3.88 2.57 2.27
C LEU A 376 4.46 3.73 3.10
N SER A 377 5.72 4.05 2.85
CA SER A 377 6.52 4.96 3.68
C SER A 377 7.46 5.82 2.83
N VAL A 378 8.19 6.73 3.47
CA VAL A 378 9.26 7.51 2.81
C VAL A 378 10.33 6.59 2.21
N ALA A 379 10.65 5.48 2.87
CA ALA A 379 11.70 4.56 2.45
C ALA A 379 11.38 3.86 1.12
N ASP A 380 10.10 3.66 0.80
CA ASP A 380 9.66 3.03 -0.46
C ASP A 380 9.99 3.87 -1.70
N PHE A 381 10.18 5.17 -1.51
CA PHE A 381 10.56 6.13 -2.54
C PHE A 381 12.06 6.44 -2.54
N GLN A 382 12.84 5.64 -1.82
CA GLN A 382 14.29 5.79 -1.69
C GLN A 382 15.00 4.46 -1.99
N LYS A 383 16.27 4.56 -2.38
CA LYS A 383 17.19 3.42 -2.50
C LYS A 383 18.43 3.67 -1.67
N ARG A 384 19.04 2.57 -1.21
CA ARG A 384 20.27 2.58 -0.42
C ARG A 384 21.45 2.14 -1.27
N SER A 385 22.56 2.88 -1.20
CA SER A 385 23.80 2.55 -1.91
C SER A 385 24.95 2.52 -0.93
N SER A 386 25.57 1.35 -0.79
CA SER A 386 26.78 1.19 0.01
C SER A 386 27.98 1.82 -0.70
N TYR A 387 28.87 2.41 0.08
CA TYR A 387 30.16 2.91 -0.38
C TYR A 387 31.26 2.44 0.54
N LEU A 388 32.45 2.25 -0.03
CA LEU A 388 33.66 1.96 0.71
C LEU A 388 34.84 2.72 0.11
N TYR A 389 35.77 3.08 0.98
CA TYR A 389 37.04 3.69 0.66
C TYR A 389 38.09 3.06 1.57
N TYR A 390 39.21 2.65 0.98
CA TYR A 390 40.37 2.18 1.72
C TYR A 390 41.55 3.07 1.37
N GLY A 391 42.17 3.64 2.39
CA GLY A 391 43.50 4.21 2.26
C GLY A 391 44.52 3.14 1.89
N LYS A 392 45.68 3.57 1.37
CA LYS A 392 46.76 2.68 0.96
C LYS A 392 47.18 1.69 2.06
N GLU A 393 47.45 2.19 3.26
CA GLU A 393 47.88 1.34 4.37
C GLU A 393 46.77 0.37 4.81
N ALA A 394 45.52 0.86 4.91
CA ALA A 394 44.37 0.01 5.23
C ALA A 394 44.18 -1.13 4.22
N LEU A 395 44.37 -0.85 2.91
CA LEU A 395 44.30 -1.88 1.87
C LEU A 395 45.44 -2.89 2.01
N LYS A 396 46.65 -2.42 2.27
CA LYS A 396 47.83 -3.27 2.44
C LYS A 396 47.64 -4.26 3.59
N ASP A 397 47.07 -3.79 4.70
CA ASP A 397 46.82 -4.60 5.91
C ASP A 397 45.86 -5.77 5.64
N VAL A 398 44.85 -5.60 4.77
CA VAL A 398 43.86 -6.65 4.45
C VAL A 398 44.18 -7.42 3.17
N SER A 399 45.23 -7.05 2.43
CA SER A 399 45.46 -7.53 1.07
C SER A 399 45.66 -9.05 0.98
N ASP A 400 46.41 -9.64 1.92
CA ASP A 400 46.69 -11.08 1.88
C ASP A 400 45.43 -11.92 2.16
N ASP A 401 44.59 -11.46 3.08
CA ASP A 401 43.31 -12.11 3.40
C ASP A 401 42.39 -12.10 2.17
N VAL A 402 42.24 -10.94 1.50
CA VAL A 402 41.39 -10.82 0.31
C VAL A 402 41.94 -11.66 -0.86
N ILE A 403 43.26 -11.69 -1.05
CA ILE A 403 43.90 -12.53 -2.07
C ILE A 403 43.66 -14.01 -1.77
N LEU A 404 43.73 -14.41 -0.51
CA LEU A 404 43.48 -15.79 -0.09
C LEU A 404 42.02 -16.19 -0.36
N PHE A 405 41.05 -15.36 0.03
CA PHE A 405 39.64 -15.58 -0.31
C PHE A 405 39.43 -15.76 -1.82
N ALA A 406 39.91 -14.81 -2.62
CA ALA A 406 39.76 -14.86 -4.07
C ALA A 406 40.43 -16.09 -4.70
N LYS A 407 41.57 -16.54 -4.18
CA LYS A 407 42.23 -17.78 -4.65
C LYS A 407 41.44 -19.04 -4.25
N THR A 408 40.93 -19.09 -3.02
CA THR A 408 40.12 -20.21 -2.52
C THR A 408 38.85 -20.38 -3.37
N GLU A 409 38.25 -19.27 -3.82
CA GLU A 409 37.11 -19.27 -4.73
C GLU A 409 37.48 -19.47 -6.22
N GLY A 410 38.78 -19.59 -6.55
CA GLY A 410 39.25 -19.75 -7.93
C GLY A 410 39.19 -18.48 -8.79
N LEU A 411 38.97 -17.31 -8.18
CA LEU A 411 38.80 -16.02 -8.86
C LEU A 411 40.14 -15.28 -9.07
N PHE A 412 40.90 -15.73 -10.08
CA PHE A 412 42.23 -15.17 -10.38
C PHE A 412 42.24 -13.64 -10.55
N ALA A 413 41.31 -13.09 -11.34
CA ALA A 413 41.27 -11.65 -11.62
C ALA A 413 40.96 -10.80 -10.38
N HIS A 414 40.13 -11.32 -9.45
CA HIS A 414 39.84 -10.66 -8.18
C HIS A 414 41.11 -10.56 -7.32
N ALA A 415 41.82 -11.69 -7.15
CA ALA A 415 43.10 -11.71 -6.43
C ALA A 415 44.13 -10.78 -7.08
N ASN A 416 44.22 -10.78 -8.42
CA ASN A 416 45.15 -9.93 -9.14
C ASN A 416 44.87 -8.43 -8.92
N SER A 417 43.59 -8.02 -8.86
CA SER A 417 43.22 -6.62 -8.64
C SER A 417 43.79 -6.03 -7.33
N ILE A 418 43.88 -6.85 -6.27
CA ILE A 418 44.48 -6.48 -4.99
C ILE A 418 46.01 -6.51 -5.07
N LYS A 419 46.58 -7.57 -5.65
CA LYS A 419 48.05 -7.70 -5.81
C LYS A 419 48.69 -6.49 -6.49
N MET A 420 48.04 -5.97 -7.54
CA MET A 420 48.53 -4.80 -8.27
C MET A 420 48.58 -3.52 -7.42
N ARG A 421 47.87 -3.48 -6.28
CA ARG A 421 47.79 -2.33 -5.36
C ARG A 421 48.53 -2.54 -4.06
N LYS A 422 48.80 -3.79 -3.66
CA LYS A 422 49.48 -4.15 -2.40
C LYS A 422 50.89 -3.52 -2.27
N GLY A 423 51.57 -3.30 -3.40
CA GLY A 423 52.94 -2.77 -3.45
C GLY A 423 53.07 -1.30 -3.85
N VAL A 424 51.95 -0.61 -4.12
CA VAL A 424 51.91 0.83 -4.46
C VAL A 424 51.59 1.61 -3.22
#